data_AF-A0AAN8XBV3-F1
#
_entry.id   AF-A0AAN8XBV3-F1
#
_cell.length_a   1.000
_cell.length_b   1.000
_cell.length_c   1.000
_cell.angle_alpha   90.00
_cell.angle_beta   90.00
_cell.angle_gamma   90.00
#
_symmetry.space_group_name_H-M   'P 1'
#
loop_
_entity.id
_entity.type
_entity.pdbx_description
1 polymer ?
#
loop_
_entity_poly.entity_id
_entity_poly.type
_entity_poly.pdbx_seq_one_letter_code
_entity_poly.pdbx_strand_id
1 'polypeptide(L)' 'VTANSLHPGVVYTEILTKEGNKVHNFIMKILFLLFGKDEKLGAQTSVYLAVSDDVENISGEYFIDCK' A
#
# COMPACT_ATOMS: atom_id res chain seq x y z
N VAL A 1 9.31 17.75 12.38
CA VAL A 1 8.50 16.51 12.37
C VAL A 1 7.34 16.76 11.43
N THR A 2 7.17 15.94 10.41
CA THR A 2 6.01 15.95 9.52
C THR A 2 5.14 14.73 9.82
N ALA A 3 3.86 14.83 9.52
CA ALA A 3 2.92 13.73 9.64
C ALA A 3 1.97 13.75 8.44
N ASN A 4 1.97 12.68 7.66
CA ASN A 4 1.13 12.51 6.47
C ASN A 4 0.42 11.17 6.53
N SER A 5 -0.69 11.06 5.82
CA SER A 5 -1.39 9.80 5.60
C SER A 5 -1.08 9.27 4.20
N LEU A 6 -1.20 7.97 3.98
CA LEU A 6 -0.99 7.39 2.66
C LEU A 6 -1.89 6.18 2.42
N HIS A 7 -2.16 5.91 1.14
CA HIS A 7 -2.71 4.64 0.68
C HIS A 7 -1.60 3.82 -0.01
N PRO A 8 -1.29 2.61 0.48
CA PRO A 8 -0.22 1.78 -0.12
C PRO A 8 -0.64 1.15 -1.46
N GLY A 9 -1.93 1.30 -1.82
CA GLY A 9 -2.55 0.60 -2.94
C GLY A 9 -3.16 -0.73 -2.49
N VAL A 10 -3.58 -1.54 -3.46
CA VAL A 10 -4.14 -2.88 -3.20
C VAL A 10 -2.98 -3.88 -3.09
N VAL A 11 -2.36 -3.96 -1.91
CA VAL A 11 -1.19 -4.83 -1.69
C VAL A 11 -1.64 -6.22 -1.24
N TYR A 12 -1.09 -7.27 -1.86
CA TYR A 12 -1.41 -8.63 -1.46
C TYR A 12 -0.82 -8.94 -0.08
N THR A 13 -1.67 -8.92 0.94
CA THR A 13 -1.33 -9.21 2.33
C THR A 13 -2.35 -10.16 2.92
N GLU A 14 -2.04 -10.70 4.09
CA GLU A 14 -2.93 -11.62 4.79
C GLU A 14 -4.21 -10.95 5.33
N ILE A 15 -4.31 -9.61 5.32
CA ILE A 15 -5.45 -8.86 5.86
C ILE A 15 -6.78 -9.37 5.29
N LEU A 16 -6.82 -9.68 3.99
CA LEU A 16 -8.04 -10.10 3.30
C LEU A 16 -8.19 -11.61 3.15
N THR A 17 -7.19 -12.40 3.57
CA THR A 17 -7.20 -13.88 3.42
C THR A 17 -7.13 -14.63 4.75
N LYS A 18 -6.77 -13.96 5.85
CA LYS A 18 -6.55 -14.60 7.15
C LYS A 18 -7.80 -15.27 7.71
N GLU A 19 -8.94 -14.61 7.62
CA GLU A 19 -10.24 -15.12 8.10
C GLU A 19 -11.07 -15.77 6.97
N GLY A 20 -10.50 -15.88 5.78
CA GLY A 20 -11.19 -16.37 4.58
C GLY A 20 -11.19 -17.89 4.45
N ASN A 21 -12.24 -18.45 3.86
CA ASN A 21 -12.26 -19.86 3.47
C ASN A 21 -11.43 -20.11 2.19
N LYS A 22 -11.22 -21.38 1.81
CA LYS A 22 -10.39 -21.76 0.65
C LYS A 22 -10.86 -21.14 -0.67
N VAL A 23 -12.18 -21.03 -0.87
CA VAL A 23 -12.76 -20.46 -2.10
C VAL A 23 -12.54 -18.95 -2.15
N HIS A 24 -12.80 -18.26 -1.03
CA HIS A 24 -12.52 -16.83 -0.88
C HIS A 24 -11.05 -16.52 -1.14
N ASN A 25 -10.13 -17.25 -0.47
CA ASN A 25 -8.69 -17.03 -0.64
C ASN A 25 -8.23 -17.28 -2.08
N PHE A 26 -8.83 -18.24 -2.78
CA PHE A 26 -8.55 -18.48 -4.19
C PHE A 26 -9.01 -17.31 -5.08
N ILE A 27 -10.23 -16.80 -4.86
CA ILE A 27 -10.77 -15.65 -5.59
C ILE A 27 -9.91 -14.40 -5.33
N MET A 28 -9.61 -14.12 -4.07
CA MET A 28 -8.76 -12.99 -3.69
C MET A 28 -7.40 -13.10 -4.37
N LYS A 29 -6.76 -14.28 -4.37
CA LYS A 29 -5.47 -14.48 -5.03
C LYS A 29 -5.52 -14.14 -6.52
N ILE A 30 -6.58 -14.51 -7.25
CA ILE A 30 -6.74 -14.15 -8.66
C ILE A 30 -6.89 -12.64 -8.83
N LEU A 31 -7.71 -11.99 -8.00
CA LEU A 31 -7.91 -10.53 -8.05
C LEU A 31 -6.60 -9.78 -7.78
N PHE A 32 -5.83 -10.22 -6.79
CA PHE A 32 -4.52 -9.64 -6.48
C PHE A 32 -3.48 -9.89 -7.58
N LEU A 33 -3.53 -11.02 -8.28
CA LEU A 33 -2.64 -11.26 -9.42
C LEU A 33 -2.90 -10.27 -10.58
N LEU A 34 -4.16 -9.88 -10.79
CA LEU A 34 -4.56 -9.02 -11.90
C LEU A 34 -4.45 -7.52 -11.59
N PHE A 35 -4.75 -7.13 -10.34
CA PHE A 35 -4.91 -5.73 -9.95
C PHE A 35 -4.08 -5.32 -8.72
N GLY A 36 -3.43 -6.29 -8.08
CA GLY A 36 -2.70 -6.08 -6.84
C GLY A 36 -1.26 -5.64 -7.06
N LYS A 37 -0.68 -5.09 -6.00
CA LYS A 37 0.73 -4.78 -5.85
C LYS A 37 1.41 -5.84 -4.97
N ASP A 38 2.69 -6.07 -5.25
CA ASP A 38 3.57 -6.78 -4.32
C ASP A 38 3.99 -5.88 -3.15
N GLU A 39 4.68 -6.47 -2.18
CA GLU A 39 5.14 -5.78 -0.97
C GLU A 39 6.11 -4.63 -1.27
N LYS A 40 6.90 -4.74 -2.35
CA LYS A 40 7.88 -3.71 -2.73
C LYS A 40 7.18 -2.48 -3.27
N LEU A 41 6.24 -2.67 -4.19
CA LEU A 41 5.41 -1.60 -4.75
C LEU A 41 4.52 -0.96 -3.67
N GLY A 42 3.99 -1.76 -2.74
CA GLY A 42 3.19 -1.27 -1.61
C GLY A 42 3.95 -0.36 -0.66
N ALA A 43 5.24 -0.63 -0.43
CA ALA A 43 6.08 0.13 0.50
C ALA A 43 6.59 1.47 -0.08
N GLN A 44 6.52 1.68 -1.40
CA GLN A 44 7.14 2.82 -2.06
C GLN A 44 6.73 4.17 -1.49
N THR A 45 5.42 4.41 -1.32
CA THR A 45 4.92 5.69 -0.79
C THR A 45 5.38 5.93 0.64
N SER A 46 5.45 4.89 1.47
CA SER A 46 5.95 5.00 2.85
C SER A 46 7.43 5.35 2.89
N VAL A 47 8.24 4.74 2.02
CA VAL A 47 9.67 5.06 1.90
C VAL A 47 9.86 6.47 1.37
N TYR A 48 9.13 6.86 0.32
CA TYR A 48 9.17 8.22 -0.25
C TYR A 48 8.91 9.29 0.81
N LEU A 49 7.86 9.12 1.63
CA LEU A 49 7.54 10.05 2.71
C LEU A 49 8.58 10.09 3.84
N ALA A 50 9.38 9.03 3.98
CA ALA A 50 10.40 8.96 5.02
C ALA A 50 11.75 9.56 4.59
N VAL A 51 12.08 9.56 3.28
CA VAL A 51 13.45 9.85 2.83
C VAL A 51 13.57 10.85 1.67
N SER A 52 12.48 11.26 1.01
CA SER A 52 12.56 12.16 -0.15
C SER A 52 12.61 13.62 0.26
N ASP A 53 13.57 14.36 -0.29
CA ASP A 53 13.68 15.82 -0.12
C ASP A 53 12.46 16.56 -0.70
N ASP A 54 11.79 15.98 -1.71
CA ASP A 54 10.62 16.56 -2.37
C ASP A 54 9.44 16.83 -1.42
N VAL A 55 9.38 16.13 -0.29
CA VAL A 55 8.29 16.21 0.70
C VAL A 55 8.76 16.60 2.09
N GLU A 56 10.00 17.05 2.24
CA GLU A 56 10.64 17.35 3.53
C GLU A 56 9.79 18.31 4.40
N ASN A 57 9.16 19.29 3.76
CA ASN A 57 8.36 20.32 4.43
C ASN A 57 6.84 20.12 4.29
N ILE A 58 6.40 18.98 3.75
CA ILE A 58 4.97 18.68 3.55
C ILE A 58 4.43 17.90 4.76
N SER A 59 3.34 18.39 5.34
CA SER A 59 2.67 17.75 6.47
C SER A 59 1.15 17.96 6.40
N GLY A 60 0.39 16.97 6.87
CA GLY A 60 -1.07 16.99 6.91
C GLY A 60 -1.73 16.48 5.63
N GLU A 61 -0.95 16.03 4.65
CA GLU A 61 -1.43 15.63 3.34
C GLU A 61 -1.67 14.12 3.25
N TYR A 62 -2.38 13.72 2.18
CA TYR A 62 -2.70 12.34 1.88
C TYR A 62 -2.07 11.91 0.56
N PHE A 63 -1.25 10.87 0.60
CA PHE A 63 -0.46 10.42 -0.53
C PHE A 63 -0.97 9.11 -1.16
N ILE A 64 -0.94 9.05 -2.49
CA ILE A 64 -1.12 7.83 -3.28
C ILE A 64 -0.03 7.77 -4.34
N ASP A 65 0.64 6.62 -4.47
CA ASP A 65 1.66 6.40 -5.50
C ASP A 65 2.75 7.49 -5.54
N CYS A 66 3.26 7.85 -4.35
CA CYS A 66 4.27 8.90 -4.13
C CYS A 66 3.84 10.31 -4.57
N LYS A 67 2.53 10.60 -4.59
CA LYS A 67 1.96 11.91 -4.95
C LYS A 67 0.90 12.35 -3.97
#